data_AF-A0A2V8Q414-F1
#
_entry.id   AF-A0A2V8Q414-F1
#
_cell.length_a   1.000
_cell.length_b   1.000
_cell.length_c   1.000
_cell.angle_alpha   90.00
_cell.angle_beta   90.00
_cell.angle_gamma   90.00
#
_symmetry.space_group_name_H-M   'P 1'
#
loop_
_entity.id
_entity.type
_entity.pdbx_description
1 polymer ?
#
loop_
_entity_poly.entity_id
_entity_poly.type
_entity_poly.pdbx_seq_one_letter_code
_entity_poly.pdbx_strand_id
1 'polypeptide(L)'
;MEIASINSLPETEFESLVETIVNDPARHNQLTELLHEDHEIYDQRGAATTVRLRGWLLIALARVGVSDAALIFVLEELDTGTDPYLVAAAARALRAYPIPTEAFAPFLIRAINNIRFRNDPVSFEAYGEYAFDEESTNPVAELLTTLEWLERHARGVLPDLEVLLDKRNGLQGRLRAQVKQTITAIRAPDQDSGDACCTLPAGLRNKFSWKLDLRRRSDEIEATVFEDHNRDLVTFGEFFKGQPTIVVFFYTRCDNPLKCSLTITKLARTQELLKARGLIDHINTAAITYDPEFDTAERIQGYGRNRGVSFDLRHRMLRAIDGIEPLRKHFKLGVNFIESLVNRHRVEAYIVDQRGQVAAVFERIHWDEEELVRQATEILHEQNTASVRKTPARKQTASPLLGTLFSIGFAFFPKCPICWAAYLSLFGIAGLEQIPYSPWLRTVFAIVMLINLGSVWLRARATGRMLGFYLVSLGAMAIIVSKFRDSWAALAVVGILFTLSGSMLSSLTSRRISREMMTK
;
A
#
# COMPACT_ATOMS: atom_id res chain seq x y z
N MET A 1 -21.67 27.19 16.53
CA MET A 1 -22.15 26.23 15.53
C MET A 1 -21.45 24.93 15.88
N GLU A 2 -22.15 24.06 16.61
CA GLU A 2 -21.63 22.74 16.99
C GLU A 2 -21.23 21.97 15.74
N ILE A 3 -20.07 21.33 15.79
CA ILE A 3 -19.59 20.43 14.75
C ILE A 3 -20.57 19.25 14.75
N ALA A 4 -21.57 19.29 13.88
CA ALA A 4 -22.29 18.10 13.50
C ALA A 4 -21.22 17.09 13.05
N SER A 5 -21.11 15.99 13.79
CA SER A 5 -20.25 14.87 13.43
C SER A 5 -20.46 14.53 11.94
N ILE A 6 -19.35 14.35 11.21
CA ILE A 6 -19.29 14.06 9.77
C ILE A 6 -20.21 12.90 9.37
N ASN A 7 -20.56 12.04 10.33
CA ASN A 7 -21.47 10.90 10.24
C ASN A 7 -22.88 11.23 9.73
N SER A 8 -23.27 12.51 9.63
CA SER A 8 -24.62 12.93 9.19
C SER A 8 -24.66 14.05 8.14
N LEU A 9 -23.55 14.32 7.45
CA LEU A 9 -23.47 15.41 6.48
C LEU A 9 -24.56 15.29 5.37
N PRO A 10 -25.49 16.24 5.23
CA PRO A 10 -26.48 16.21 4.15
C PRO A 10 -25.80 16.11 2.77
N GLU A 11 -26.42 15.42 1.80
CA GLU A 11 -25.81 15.24 0.46
C GLU A 11 -25.52 16.58 -0.24
N THR A 12 -26.33 17.61 0.01
CA THR A 12 -26.11 18.99 -0.48
C THR A 12 -24.88 19.65 0.15
N GLU A 13 -24.61 19.40 1.43
CA GLU A 13 -23.41 19.90 2.10
C GLU A 13 -22.17 19.12 1.66
N PHE A 14 -22.32 17.82 1.38
CA PHE A 14 -21.25 17.01 0.79
C PHE A 14 -20.84 17.50 -0.60
N GLU A 15 -21.81 17.79 -1.47
CA GLU A 15 -21.53 18.35 -2.79
C GLU A 15 -20.71 19.64 -2.68
N SER A 16 -21.13 20.56 -1.80
CA SER A 16 -20.41 21.82 -1.51
C SER A 16 -19.00 21.58 -0.93
N LEU A 17 -18.84 20.59 -0.06
CA LEU A 17 -17.53 20.17 0.45
C LEU A 17 -16.60 19.71 -0.67
N VAL A 18 -17.10 18.85 -1.57
CA VAL A 18 -16.33 18.34 -2.72
C VAL A 18 -15.93 19.49 -3.63
N GLU A 19 -16.83 20.42 -3.95
CA GLU A 19 -16.48 21.61 -4.76
C GLU A 19 -15.42 22.48 -4.09
N THR A 20 -15.48 22.64 -2.77
CA THR A 20 -14.46 23.38 -2.03
C THR A 20 -13.09 22.70 -2.13
N ILE A 21 -13.05 21.36 -2.10
CA ILE A 21 -11.82 20.59 -2.27
C ILE A 21 -11.30 20.72 -3.71
N VAL A 22 -12.16 20.62 -4.73
CA VAL A 22 -11.78 20.74 -6.15
C VAL A 22 -11.13 22.09 -6.43
N ASN A 23 -11.67 23.16 -5.85
CA ASN A 23 -11.18 24.53 -6.04
C ASN A 23 -9.88 24.86 -5.27
N ASP A 24 -9.39 23.95 -4.42
CA ASP A 24 -8.15 24.13 -3.64
C ASP A 24 -7.15 22.99 -3.90
N PRO A 25 -6.13 23.21 -4.75
CA PRO A 25 -5.10 22.21 -5.04
C PRO A 25 -4.39 21.61 -3.81
N ALA A 26 -4.28 22.37 -2.71
CA ALA A 26 -3.66 21.87 -1.48
C ALA A 26 -4.50 20.75 -0.81
N ARG A 27 -5.77 20.65 -1.17
CA ARG A 27 -6.74 19.72 -0.57
C ARG A 27 -7.08 18.53 -1.46
N HIS A 28 -6.60 18.46 -2.70
CA HIS A 28 -6.96 17.39 -3.65
C HIS A 28 -6.77 15.97 -3.11
N ASN A 29 -5.77 15.74 -2.24
CA ASN A 29 -5.55 14.45 -1.59
C ASN A 29 -6.73 13.99 -0.72
N GLN A 30 -7.53 14.92 -0.18
CA GLN A 30 -8.73 14.61 0.62
C GLN A 30 -9.77 13.84 -0.20
N LEU A 31 -9.84 14.03 -1.52
CA LEU A 31 -10.75 13.25 -2.38
C LEU A 31 -10.44 11.74 -2.31
N THR A 32 -9.15 11.39 -2.16
CA THR A 32 -8.74 9.98 -2.03
C THR A 32 -9.11 9.42 -0.66
N GLU A 33 -8.94 10.22 0.40
CA GLU A 33 -9.33 9.83 1.77
C GLU A 33 -10.83 9.56 1.87
N LEU A 34 -11.65 10.40 1.22
CA LEU A 34 -13.11 10.24 1.17
C LEU A 34 -13.57 9.00 0.40
N LEU A 35 -12.71 8.34 -0.40
CA LEU A 35 -13.06 7.11 -1.14
C LEU A 35 -12.89 5.83 -0.31
N HIS A 36 -12.35 5.90 0.91
CA HIS A 36 -12.22 4.74 1.78
C HIS A 36 -13.57 4.25 2.32
N GLU A 37 -13.85 2.94 2.25
CA GLU A 37 -15.13 2.35 2.66
C GLU A 37 -15.44 2.58 4.15
N ASP A 38 -14.41 2.61 4.99
CA ASP A 38 -14.49 2.84 6.44
C ASP A 38 -14.54 4.32 6.82
N HIS A 39 -14.57 5.24 5.85
CA HIS A 39 -14.69 6.67 6.12
C HIS A 39 -16.04 7.00 6.74
N GLU A 40 -16.04 7.86 7.77
CA GLU A 40 -17.22 8.27 8.56
C GLU A 40 -18.38 8.79 7.73
N ILE A 41 -18.09 9.34 6.54
CA ILE A 41 -19.10 9.84 5.62
C ILE A 41 -20.05 8.76 5.09
N TYR A 42 -19.64 7.49 5.12
CA TYR A 42 -20.47 6.36 4.70
C TYR A 42 -21.21 5.68 5.85
N ASP A 43 -20.98 6.11 7.10
CA ASP A 43 -21.61 5.50 8.26
C ASP A 43 -23.14 5.61 8.19
N GLN A 44 -23.83 4.49 8.42
CA GLN A 44 -25.29 4.36 8.37
C GLN A 44 -25.96 4.84 7.06
N ARG A 45 -25.23 4.91 5.94
CA ARG A 45 -25.80 5.33 4.65
C ARG A 45 -26.19 4.16 3.76
N GLY A 46 -27.37 4.26 3.15
CA GLY A 46 -27.86 3.34 2.12
C GLY A 46 -26.91 3.18 0.92
N ALA A 47 -26.95 2.00 0.28
CA ALA A 47 -26.14 1.70 -0.91
C ALA A 47 -26.30 2.75 -2.02
N ALA A 48 -27.53 3.21 -2.28
CA ALA A 48 -27.80 4.25 -3.29
C ALA A 48 -27.13 5.59 -2.96
N THR A 49 -27.12 6.00 -1.69
CA THR A 49 -26.40 7.20 -1.26
C THR A 49 -24.89 7.01 -1.38
N THR A 50 -24.37 5.84 -0.96
CA THR A 50 -22.94 5.50 -1.13
C THR A 50 -22.51 5.56 -2.60
N VAL A 51 -23.35 5.08 -3.52
CA VAL A 51 -23.14 5.18 -4.98
C VAL A 51 -23.01 6.63 -5.43
N ARG A 52 -23.95 7.51 -5.04
CA ARG A 52 -23.91 8.92 -5.43
C ARG A 52 -22.68 9.65 -4.88
N LEU A 53 -22.39 9.48 -3.59
CA LEU A 53 -21.22 10.08 -2.93
C LEU A 53 -19.93 9.69 -3.65
N ARG A 54 -19.71 8.39 -3.86
CA ARG A 54 -18.51 7.86 -4.51
C ARG A 54 -18.41 8.28 -5.97
N GLY A 55 -19.50 8.20 -6.72
CA GLY A 55 -19.50 8.61 -8.12
C GLY A 55 -19.15 10.08 -8.26
N TRP A 56 -19.66 10.94 -7.37
CA TRP A 56 -19.28 12.36 -7.36
C TRP A 56 -17.80 12.59 -7.03
N LEU A 57 -17.22 11.83 -6.09
CA LEU A 57 -15.77 11.88 -5.82
C LEU A 57 -14.94 11.47 -7.05
N LEU A 58 -15.38 10.46 -7.81
CA LEU A 58 -14.70 10.04 -9.05
C LEU A 58 -14.79 11.13 -10.13
N ILE A 59 -15.94 11.81 -10.24
CA ILE A 59 -16.07 12.97 -11.13
C ILE A 59 -15.20 14.15 -10.69
N ALA A 60 -15.09 14.40 -9.38
CA ALA A 60 -14.16 15.38 -8.85
C ALA A 60 -12.70 15.04 -9.20
N LEU A 61 -12.31 13.76 -9.04
CA LEU A 61 -10.99 13.27 -9.47
C LEU A 61 -10.76 13.43 -10.98
N ALA A 62 -11.79 13.24 -11.81
CA ALA A 62 -11.69 13.48 -13.25
C ALA A 62 -11.39 14.96 -13.58
N ARG A 63 -11.85 15.91 -12.75
CA ARG A 63 -11.60 17.35 -12.92
C ARG A 63 -10.22 17.77 -12.45
N VAL A 64 -9.73 17.19 -11.35
CA VAL A 64 -8.46 17.60 -10.73
C VAL A 64 -7.25 16.75 -11.15
N GLY A 65 -7.49 15.58 -11.74
CA GLY A 65 -6.46 14.59 -12.09
C GLY A 65 -6.41 13.43 -11.10
N VAL A 66 -6.18 12.22 -11.60
CA VAL A 66 -6.06 11.01 -10.77
C VAL A 66 -4.61 10.83 -10.35
N SER A 67 -4.37 10.79 -9.03
CA SER A 67 -3.07 10.48 -8.46
C SER A 67 -2.80 8.98 -8.42
N ASP A 68 -1.53 8.60 -8.23
CA ASP A 68 -1.11 7.22 -7.99
C ASP A 68 -1.81 6.55 -6.80
N ALA A 69 -2.22 7.35 -5.80
CA ALA A 69 -2.93 6.86 -4.61
C ALA A 69 -4.43 6.66 -4.90
N ALA A 70 -5.02 7.53 -5.74
CA ALA A 70 -6.43 7.45 -6.13
C ALA A 70 -6.69 6.36 -7.19
N LEU A 71 -5.69 6.02 -8.00
CA LEU A 71 -5.84 5.09 -9.13
C LEU A 71 -6.44 3.74 -8.74
N ILE A 72 -6.10 3.20 -7.57
CA ILE A 72 -6.63 1.90 -7.13
C ILE A 72 -8.15 1.91 -6.96
N PHE A 73 -8.73 3.03 -6.51
CA PHE A 73 -10.18 3.18 -6.34
C PHE A 73 -10.89 3.26 -7.68
N VAL A 74 -10.28 3.92 -8.66
CA VAL A 74 -10.78 3.98 -10.04
C VAL A 74 -10.78 2.59 -10.66
N LEU A 75 -9.66 1.85 -10.53
CA LEU A 75 -9.55 0.50 -11.07
C LEU A 75 -10.49 -0.50 -10.39
N GLU A 76 -10.78 -0.34 -9.10
CA GLU A 76 -11.77 -1.17 -8.38
C GLU A 76 -13.16 -1.11 -9.01
N GLU A 77 -13.64 0.10 -9.31
CA GLU A 77 -14.95 0.28 -9.95
C GLU A 77 -14.96 -0.26 -11.38
N LEU A 78 -13.82 -0.24 -12.08
CA LEU A 78 -13.69 -0.83 -13.41
C LEU A 78 -13.52 -2.37 -13.39
N ASP A 79 -13.05 -2.93 -12.29
CA ASP A 79 -12.87 -4.39 -12.15
C ASP A 79 -14.18 -5.10 -11.78
N THR A 80 -14.88 -4.57 -10.77
CA THR A 80 -16.05 -5.23 -10.16
C THR A 80 -17.32 -4.39 -10.14
N GLY A 81 -17.29 -3.16 -10.66
CA GLY A 81 -18.46 -2.28 -10.69
C GLY A 81 -19.58 -2.83 -11.56
N THR A 82 -20.81 -2.67 -11.08
CA THR A 82 -22.04 -3.06 -11.80
C THR A 82 -23.10 -1.96 -11.80
N ASP A 83 -22.79 -0.82 -11.18
CA ASP A 83 -23.64 0.37 -11.13
C ASP A 83 -23.25 1.31 -12.29
N PRO A 84 -24.21 1.75 -13.12
CA PRO A 84 -23.93 2.57 -14.30
C PRO A 84 -23.19 3.87 -13.97
N TYR A 85 -23.58 4.55 -12.88
CA TYR A 85 -23.02 5.85 -12.49
C TYR A 85 -21.57 5.70 -12.02
N LEU A 86 -21.28 4.71 -11.16
CA LEU A 86 -19.91 4.45 -10.70
C LEU A 86 -18.98 4.05 -11.85
N VAL A 87 -19.42 3.14 -12.73
CA VAL A 87 -18.57 2.65 -13.83
C VAL A 87 -18.29 3.78 -14.83
N ALA A 88 -19.31 4.57 -15.19
CA ALA A 88 -19.15 5.72 -16.08
C ALA A 88 -18.22 6.78 -15.46
N ALA A 89 -18.40 7.11 -14.18
CA ALA A 89 -17.56 8.06 -13.46
C ALA A 89 -16.11 7.58 -13.35
N ALA A 90 -15.89 6.29 -13.06
CA ALA A 90 -14.56 5.69 -13.01
C ALA A 90 -13.86 5.70 -14.38
N ALA A 91 -14.58 5.37 -15.46
CA ALA A 91 -14.04 5.43 -16.81
C ALA A 91 -13.57 6.85 -17.16
N ARG A 92 -14.36 7.85 -16.78
CA ARG A 92 -14.02 9.28 -16.95
C ARG A 92 -12.84 9.70 -16.09
N ALA A 93 -12.81 9.29 -14.82
CA ALA A 93 -11.70 9.55 -13.90
C ALA A 93 -10.38 8.97 -14.44
N LEU A 94 -10.40 7.73 -14.94
CA LEU A 94 -9.20 7.08 -15.47
C LEU A 94 -8.53 7.87 -16.61
N ARG A 95 -9.32 8.54 -17.47
CA ARG A 95 -8.77 9.40 -18.54
C ARG A 95 -8.02 10.63 -18.03
N ALA A 96 -8.24 11.01 -16.77
CA ALA A 96 -7.53 12.10 -16.11
C ALA A 96 -6.22 11.63 -15.42
N TYR A 97 -5.85 10.35 -15.55
CA TYR A 97 -4.56 9.85 -15.10
C TYR A 97 -3.46 10.27 -16.10
N PRO A 98 -2.32 10.81 -15.67
CA PRO A 98 -1.36 11.48 -16.56
C PRO A 98 -0.63 10.54 -17.53
N ILE A 99 -0.55 9.24 -17.24
CA ILE A 99 0.26 8.29 -18.00
C ILE A 99 -0.63 7.13 -18.49
N PRO A 100 -1.08 7.13 -19.76
CA PRO A 100 -1.77 5.98 -20.32
C PRO A 100 -0.84 4.76 -20.36
N THR A 101 -1.38 3.58 -20.06
CA THR A 101 -0.61 2.33 -20.05
C THR A 101 -1.47 1.15 -20.49
N GLU A 102 -0.85 0.14 -21.09
CA GLU A 102 -1.52 -1.09 -21.57
C GLU A 102 -2.25 -1.83 -20.45
N ALA A 103 -1.78 -1.66 -19.22
CA ALA A 103 -2.35 -2.30 -18.04
C ALA A 103 -3.80 -1.92 -17.76
N PHE A 104 -4.27 -0.78 -18.27
CA PHE A 104 -5.65 -0.31 -18.08
C PHE A 104 -6.64 -0.98 -19.04
N ALA A 105 -6.18 -1.42 -20.22
CA ALA A 105 -7.06 -1.95 -21.24
C ALA A 105 -7.86 -3.20 -20.80
N PRO A 106 -7.28 -4.17 -20.05
CA PRO A 106 -8.04 -5.30 -19.52
C PRO A 106 -9.14 -4.92 -18.52
N PHE A 107 -8.95 -3.85 -17.73
CA PHE A 107 -9.99 -3.35 -16.82
C PHE A 107 -11.16 -2.76 -17.60
N LEU A 108 -10.88 -1.98 -18.65
CA LEU A 108 -11.91 -1.36 -19.48
C LEU A 108 -12.77 -2.40 -20.22
N ILE A 109 -12.15 -3.41 -20.84
CA ILE A 109 -12.92 -4.49 -21.50
C ILE A 109 -13.73 -5.30 -20.51
N ARG A 110 -13.16 -5.60 -19.34
CA ARG A 110 -13.90 -6.29 -18.28
C ARG A 110 -15.11 -5.48 -17.84
N ALA A 111 -14.93 -4.18 -17.58
CA ALA A 111 -16.03 -3.27 -17.26
C ALA A 111 -17.12 -3.28 -18.34
N ILE A 112 -16.75 -3.24 -19.63
CA ILE A 112 -17.72 -3.33 -20.75
C ILE A 112 -18.50 -4.64 -20.67
N ASN A 113 -17.82 -5.77 -20.48
CA ASN A 113 -18.47 -7.07 -20.37
C ASN A 113 -19.42 -7.16 -19.16
N ASN A 114 -19.06 -6.51 -18.05
CA ASN A 114 -19.86 -6.48 -16.83
C ASN A 114 -21.12 -5.60 -16.96
N ILE A 115 -21.01 -4.44 -17.62
CA ILE A 115 -22.05 -3.40 -17.59
C ILE A 115 -22.90 -3.32 -18.87
N ARG A 116 -22.49 -3.94 -19.99
CA ARG A 116 -23.17 -3.76 -21.30
C ARG A 116 -24.67 -4.10 -21.33
N PHE A 117 -25.15 -4.93 -20.40
CA PHE A 117 -26.56 -5.28 -20.26
C PHE A 117 -27.32 -4.42 -19.23
N ARG A 118 -26.62 -3.49 -18.58
CA ARG A 118 -27.12 -2.49 -17.62
C ARG A 118 -26.55 -1.11 -18.01
N ASN A 119 -26.65 -0.77 -19.29
CA ASN A 119 -26.04 0.44 -19.85
C ASN A 119 -27.00 1.64 -19.74
N ASP A 120 -27.44 1.94 -18.53
CA ASP A 120 -28.40 3.03 -18.28
C ASP A 120 -27.75 4.39 -18.52
N PRO A 121 -28.48 5.39 -19.04
CA PRO A 121 -27.95 6.73 -19.24
C PRO A 121 -27.67 7.44 -17.91
N VAL A 122 -26.62 8.25 -17.88
CA VAL A 122 -26.15 8.99 -16.70
C VAL A 122 -25.77 10.42 -17.06
N SER A 123 -25.93 11.34 -16.11
CA SER A 123 -25.49 12.73 -16.21
C SER A 123 -24.41 13.00 -15.17
N PHE A 124 -23.50 13.90 -15.50
CA PHE A 124 -22.49 14.41 -14.57
C PHE A 124 -22.61 15.92 -14.38
N GLU A 125 -23.70 16.53 -14.84
CA GLU A 125 -23.96 17.96 -14.71
C GLU A 125 -24.39 18.32 -13.29
N ALA A 126 -25.15 17.44 -12.65
CA ALA A 126 -25.59 17.57 -11.27
C ALA A 126 -25.23 16.33 -10.43
N TYR A 127 -25.18 16.53 -9.11
CA TYR A 127 -24.85 15.48 -8.15
C TYR A 127 -25.82 14.29 -8.24
N GLY A 128 -25.27 13.11 -8.55
CA GLY A 128 -25.98 11.83 -8.45
C GLY A 128 -27.11 11.64 -9.46
N GLU A 129 -27.05 12.35 -10.58
CA GLU A 129 -28.13 12.39 -11.57
C GLU A 129 -28.09 11.20 -12.54
N TYR A 130 -29.24 10.55 -12.69
CA TYR A 130 -29.51 9.61 -13.76
C TYR A 130 -30.36 10.31 -14.82
N ALA A 131 -29.97 10.16 -16.07
CA ALA A 131 -30.58 10.87 -17.17
C ALA A 131 -31.66 10.02 -17.86
N PHE A 132 -32.66 10.70 -18.44
CA PHE A 132 -33.77 10.07 -19.16
C PHE A 132 -33.78 10.41 -20.66
N ASP A 133 -32.82 11.21 -21.11
CA ASP A 133 -32.73 11.78 -22.46
C ASP A 133 -31.49 11.28 -23.23
N GLU A 134 -31.53 11.42 -24.57
CA GLU A 134 -30.48 10.92 -25.47
C GLU A 134 -29.20 11.79 -25.52
N GLU A 135 -29.22 12.98 -24.92
CA GLU A 135 -28.07 13.89 -24.81
C GLU A 135 -27.09 13.50 -23.69
N SER A 136 -27.52 12.61 -22.79
CA SER A 136 -26.71 12.07 -21.70
C SER A 136 -25.70 11.01 -22.15
N THR A 137 -24.71 10.72 -21.29
CA THR A 137 -23.71 9.66 -21.53
C THR A 137 -24.17 8.33 -20.94
N ASN A 138 -23.41 7.27 -21.14
CA ASN A 138 -23.68 5.95 -20.56
C ASN A 138 -22.35 5.22 -20.28
N PRO A 139 -22.32 4.23 -19.37
CA PRO A 139 -21.06 3.62 -18.95
C PRO A 139 -20.28 2.99 -20.10
N VAL A 140 -20.93 2.33 -21.07
CA VAL A 140 -20.19 1.73 -22.19
C VAL A 140 -19.60 2.81 -23.11
N ALA A 141 -20.31 3.91 -23.37
CA ALA A 141 -19.78 5.02 -24.15
C ALA A 141 -18.56 5.69 -23.45
N GLU A 142 -18.62 5.88 -22.14
CA GLU A 142 -17.48 6.39 -21.36
C GLU A 142 -16.29 5.42 -21.41
N LEU A 143 -16.53 4.12 -21.28
CA LEU A 143 -15.47 3.09 -21.37
C LEU A 143 -14.82 3.04 -22.76
N LEU A 144 -15.60 3.14 -23.83
CA LEU A 144 -15.09 3.19 -25.20
C LEU A 144 -14.27 4.47 -25.45
N THR A 145 -14.75 5.62 -24.96
CA THR A 145 -13.99 6.87 -24.98
C THR A 145 -12.66 6.75 -24.24
N THR A 146 -12.64 6.03 -23.11
CA THR A 146 -11.41 5.78 -22.36
C THR A 146 -10.46 4.81 -23.07
N LEU A 147 -10.99 3.83 -23.80
CA LEU A 147 -10.18 2.96 -24.67
C LEU A 147 -9.57 3.74 -25.84
N GLU A 148 -10.30 4.69 -26.41
CA GLU A 148 -9.78 5.60 -27.44
C GLU A 148 -8.64 6.46 -26.90
N TRP A 149 -8.79 7.00 -25.67
CA TRP A 149 -7.72 7.74 -24.98
C TRP A 149 -6.45 6.92 -24.72
N LEU A 150 -6.55 5.60 -24.54
CA LEU A 150 -5.38 4.73 -24.42
C LEU A 150 -4.61 4.57 -25.75
N GLU A 151 -5.28 4.81 -26.87
CA GLU A 151 -4.73 4.69 -28.23
C GLU A 151 -4.02 3.34 -28.44
N ARG A 152 -2.72 3.36 -28.81
CA ARG A 152 -1.91 2.16 -29.03
C ARG A 152 -1.85 1.23 -27.83
N HIS A 153 -1.99 1.75 -26.61
CA HIS A 153 -1.95 0.94 -25.40
C HIS A 153 -3.18 0.02 -25.25
N ALA A 154 -4.25 0.26 -26.00
CA ALA A 154 -5.42 -0.62 -26.05
C ALA A 154 -5.32 -1.72 -27.13
N ARG A 155 -4.21 -1.83 -27.88
CA ARG A 155 -4.08 -2.86 -28.94
C ARG A 155 -4.23 -4.29 -28.43
N GLY A 156 -3.78 -4.56 -27.20
CA GLY A 156 -3.88 -5.88 -26.58
C GLY A 156 -5.30 -6.42 -26.43
N VAL A 157 -6.31 -5.54 -26.48
CA VAL A 157 -7.73 -5.91 -26.31
C VAL A 157 -8.56 -5.79 -27.59
N LEU A 158 -7.93 -5.56 -28.75
CA LEU A 158 -8.61 -5.57 -30.05
C LEU A 158 -9.42 -6.85 -30.31
N PRO A 159 -8.91 -8.06 -30.01
CA PRO A 159 -9.70 -9.28 -30.20
C PRO A 159 -11.01 -9.27 -29.40
N ASP A 160 -11.00 -8.76 -28.17
CA ASP A 160 -12.20 -8.68 -27.34
C ASP A 160 -13.21 -7.68 -27.90
N LEU A 161 -12.75 -6.53 -28.40
CA LEU A 161 -13.59 -5.53 -29.07
C LEU A 161 -14.23 -6.09 -30.36
N GLU A 162 -13.50 -6.91 -31.11
CA GLU A 162 -14.04 -7.58 -32.29
C GLU A 162 -15.09 -8.61 -31.93
N VAL A 163 -14.89 -9.37 -30.84
CA VAL A 163 -15.89 -10.29 -30.31
C VAL A 163 -17.18 -9.54 -29.96
N LEU A 164 -17.10 -8.34 -29.36
CA LEU A 164 -18.28 -7.52 -29.07
C LEU A 164 -19.13 -7.20 -30.31
N LEU A 165 -18.53 -7.15 -31.50
CA LEU A 165 -19.25 -6.97 -32.77
C LEU A 165 -19.96 -8.23 -33.27
N ASP A 166 -19.88 -9.38 -32.61
CA ASP A 166 -20.73 -10.52 -32.95
C ASP A 166 -22.23 -10.15 -32.71
N LYS A 167 -23.12 -10.55 -33.61
CA LYS A 167 -24.58 -10.36 -33.44
C LYS A 167 -25.11 -11.09 -32.20
N ARG A 168 -24.46 -12.18 -31.79
CA ARG A 168 -24.84 -12.98 -30.62
C ARG A 168 -24.61 -12.26 -29.28
N ASN A 169 -23.82 -11.18 -29.27
CA ASN A 169 -23.45 -10.48 -28.05
C ASN A 169 -24.38 -9.33 -27.66
N GLY A 170 -25.47 -9.11 -28.41
CA GLY A 170 -26.61 -8.29 -27.96
C GLY A 170 -26.36 -6.78 -27.89
N LEU A 171 -25.27 -6.25 -28.48
CA LEU A 171 -25.03 -4.80 -28.52
C LEU A 171 -26.04 -4.06 -29.40
N GLN A 172 -26.58 -2.94 -28.91
CA GLN A 172 -27.48 -2.06 -29.66
C GLN A 172 -26.77 -1.41 -30.87
N GLY A 173 -27.54 -1.01 -31.88
CA GLY A 173 -27.01 -0.50 -33.17
C GLY A 173 -26.04 0.69 -33.04
N ARG A 174 -26.40 1.70 -32.24
CA ARG A 174 -25.56 2.90 -31.96
C ARG A 174 -24.24 2.50 -31.30
N LEU A 175 -24.29 1.59 -30.34
CA LEU A 175 -23.11 1.12 -29.62
C LEU A 175 -22.15 0.32 -30.51
N ARG A 176 -22.69 -0.47 -31.44
CA ARG A 176 -21.87 -1.18 -32.44
C ARG A 176 -21.10 -0.21 -33.35
N ALA A 177 -21.68 0.95 -33.68
CA ALA A 177 -20.99 1.98 -34.45
C ALA A 177 -19.83 2.58 -33.64
N GLN A 178 -20.03 2.88 -32.36
CA GLN A 178 -18.98 3.36 -31.46
C GLN A 178 -17.86 2.33 -31.31
N VAL A 179 -18.15 1.05 -31.08
CA VAL A 179 -17.12 -0.01 -31.01
C VAL A 179 -16.27 -0.05 -32.28
N LYS A 180 -16.87 0.09 -33.47
CA LYS A 180 -16.12 0.15 -34.73
C LYS A 180 -15.24 1.38 -34.83
N GLN A 181 -15.72 2.53 -34.36
CA GLN A 181 -14.94 3.76 -34.30
C GLN A 181 -13.74 3.58 -33.37
N THR A 182 -13.95 3.05 -32.17
CA THR A 182 -12.88 2.75 -31.20
C THR A 182 -11.83 1.79 -31.77
N ILE A 183 -12.25 0.69 -32.42
CA ILE A 183 -11.34 -0.24 -33.10
C ILE A 183 -10.50 0.49 -34.16
N THR A 184 -11.13 1.40 -34.92
CA THR A 184 -10.44 2.17 -35.96
C THR A 184 -9.41 3.11 -35.35
N ALA A 185 -9.75 3.79 -34.25
CA ALA A 185 -8.84 4.68 -33.53
C ALA A 185 -7.62 3.92 -32.97
N ILE A 186 -7.82 2.77 -32.32
CA ILE A 186 -6.74 1.95 -31.76
C ILE A 186 -5.79 1.39 -32.84
N ARG A 187 -6.34 1.12 -34.04
CA ARG A 187 -5.58 0.62 -35.20
C ARG A 187 -4.89 1.72 -36.01
N ALA A 188 -5.19 3.00 -35.76
CA ALA A 188 -4.60 4.08 -36.51
C ALA A 188 -3.05 4.03 -36.42
N PRO A 189 -2.33 4.29 -37.53
CA PRO A 189 -0.88 4.31 -37.53
C PRO A 189 -0.36 5.46 -36.66
N ASP A 190 0.71 5.20 -35.92
CA ASP A 190 1.33 6.14 -34.99
C ASP A 190 1.69 7.45 -35.72
N GLN A 191 1.21 8.60 -35.23
CA GLN A 191 1.80 9.89 -35.54
C GLN A 191 2.94 10.14 -34.54
N ASP A 192 4.17 10.24 -35.05
CA ASP A 192 5.44 10.54 -34.36
C ASP A 192 5.37 10.81 -32.84
N SER A 193 5.86 9.85 -32.03
CA SER A 193 6.80 10.12 -30.90
C SER A 193 7.09 8.88 -30.04
N GLY A 194 8.40 8.63 -29.85
CA GLY A 194 9.00 8.03 -28.65
C GLY A 194 8.64 6.59 -28.31
N ASP A 195 9.55 5.67 -28.64
CA ASP A 195 9.66 4.33 -28.05
C ASP A 195 9.78 4.44 -26.52
N ALA A 196 8.67 4.23 -25.80
CA ALA A 196 8.69 3.89 -24.39
C ALA A 196 8.35 2.41 -24.25
N CYS A 197 9.42 1.61 -24.24
CA CYS A 197 9.42 0.16 -24.08
C CYS A 197 8.73 -0.29 -22.78
N CYS A 198 7.63 -1.04 -22.95
CA CYS A 198 7.18 -2.19 -22.16
C CYS A 198 7.63 -2.26 -20.68
N THR A 199 7.23 -1.29 -19.86
CA THR A 199 7.22 -1.47 -18.40
C THR A 199 5.99 -0.81 -17.81
N LEU A 200 5.21 -1.59 -17.06
CA LEU A 200 4.35 -1.04 -16.00
C LEU A 200 5.20 -0.04 -15.21
N PRO A 201 4.68 1.14 -14.81
CA PRO A 201 5.34 1.94 -13.79
C PRO A 201 5.73 0.99 -12.65
N ALA A 202 7.00 0.93 -12.27
CA ALA A 202 7.53 -0.04 -11.31
C ALA A 202 6.72 -0.12 -9.99
N GLY A 203 5.92 0.91 -9.73
CA GLY A 203 4.88 0.92 -8.71
C GLY A 203 3.73 -0.08 -8.91
N LEU A 204 3.04 -0.17 -10.06
CA LEU A 204 1.75 -0.88 -10.13
C LEU A 204 1.85 -2.38 -9.86
N ARG A 205 2.82 -3.09 -10.43
CA ARG A 205 2.96 -4.55 -10.23
C ARG A 205 3.29 -4.95 -8.79
N ASN A 206 4.01 -4.10 -8.06
CA ASN A 206 4.36 -4.27 -6.64
C ASN A 206 3.38 -3.53 -5.69
N LYS A 207 2.43 -2.74 -6.19
CA LYS A 207 1.45 -1.97 -5.38
C LYS A 207 0.19 -2.79 -5.02
N PHE A 208 -0.06 -3.90 -5.70
CA PHE A 208 -1.25 -4.74 -5.44
C PHE A 208 -1.02 -5.83 -4.38
N SER A 209 0.22 -5.99 -3.94
CA SER A 209 0.59 -6.91 -2.85
C SER A 209 1.60 -6.25 -1.94
N TRP A 210 1.19 -5.91 -0.73
CA TRP A 210 2.09 -5.29 0.25
C TRP A 210 2.76 -6.40 1.05
N LYS A 211 4.06 -6.64 0.84
CA LYS A 211 4.86 -7.30 1.90
C LYS A 211 4.93 -6.29 3.03
N LEU A 212 4.25 -6.57 4.15
CA LEU A 212 4.34 -5.70 5.32
C LEU A 212 5.73 -5.86 5.94
N ASP A 213 6.58 -4.83 5.80
CA ASP A 213 7.85 -4.73 6.52
C ASP A 213 7.64 -4.82 8.06
N LEU A 214 6.44 -4.45 8.53
CA LEU A 214 5.98 -4.66 9.89
C LEU A 214 4.74 -5.57 9.90
N ARG A 215 4.97 -6.88 10.04
CA ARG A 215 3.87 -7.86 10.20
C ARG A 215 3.01 -7.49 11.40
N ARG A 216 1.69 -7.38 11.19
CA ARG A 216 0.73 -7.05 12.25
C ARG A 216 0.61 -8.24 13.20
N ARG A 217 0.84 -8.00 14.49
CA ARG A 217 0.72 -9.03 15.53
C ARG A 217 -0.74 -9.35 15.80
N SER A 218 -1.02 -10.63 16.04
CA SER A 218 -2.36 -11.17 16.26
C SER A 218 -2.80 -11.19 17.72
N ASP A 219 -2.00 -10.66 18.66
CA ASP A 219 -2.25 -10.79 20.12
C ASP A 219 -3.67 -10.35 20.53
N GLU A 220 -4.22 -9.33 19.87
CA GLU A 220 -5.57 -8.79 20.15
C GLU A 220 -6.71 -9.70 19.67
N ILE A 221 -6.46 -10.62 18.74
CA ILE A 221 -7.48 -11.47 18.12
C ILE A 221 -7.27 -12.97 18.38
N GLU A 222 -6.22 -13.37 19.11
CA GLU A 222 -5.92 -14.78 19.40
C GLU A 222 -7.10 -15.54 20.01
N ALA A 223 -7.85 -14.87 20.87
CA ALA A 223 -8.98 -15.43 21.61
C ALA A 223 -10.31 -15.35 20.84
N THR A 224 -10.35 -14.72 19.66
CA THR A 224 -11.57 -14.65 18.84
C THR A 224 -12.05 -16.05 18.50
N VAL A 225 -13.29 -16.34 18.85
CA VAL A 225 -13.92 -17.65 18.66
C VAL A 225 -14.70 -17.66 17.34
N PHE A 226 -14.41 -18.66 16.52
CA PHE A 226 -15.14 -18.96 15.31
C PHE A 226 -15.95 -20.24 15.46
N GLU A 227 -17.13 -20.27 14.85
CA GLU A 227 -17.81 -21.51 14.49
C GLU A 227 -17.50 -21.80 13.02
N ASP A 228 -17.07 -23.03 12.72
CA ASP A 228 -16.79 -23.44 11.36
C ASP A 228 -18.01 -24.04 10.63
N HIS A 229 -17.83 -24.35 9.35
CA HIS A 229 -18.82 -24.99 8.49
C HIS A 229 -19.35 -26.37 8.98
N ASN A 230 -18.72 -27.00 9.97
CA ASN A 230 -19.18 -28.24 10.63
C ASN A 230 -19.78 -27.98 12.02
N ARG A 231 -19.90 -26.71 12.44
CA ARG A 231 -20.29 -26.26 13.78
C ARG A 231 -19.25 -26.52 14.86
N ASP A 232 -18.02 -26.82 14.48
CA ASP A 232 -16.93 -26.94 15.44
C ASP A 232 -16.46 -25.53 15.85
N LEU A 233 -16.17 -25.36 17.14
CA LEU A 233 -15.61 -24.12 17.65
C LEU A 233 -14.09 -24.16 17.58
N VAL A 234 -13.50 -23.08 17.09
CA VAL A 234 -12.06 -22.91 16.99
C VAL A 234 -11.67 -21.46 17.22
N THR A 235 -10.60 -21.22 17.97
CA THR A 235 -10.07 -19.87 18.16
C THR A 235 -9.15 -19.46 17.02
N PHE A 236 -8.92 -18.16 16.85
CA PHE A 236 -7.93 -17.66 15.89
C PHE A 236 -6.56 -18.31 16.11
N GLY A 237 -6.10 -18.33 17.36
CA GLY A 237 -4.78 -18.85 17.71
C GLY A 237 -4.61 -20.34 17.43
N GLU A 238 -5.68 -21.13 17.54
CA GLU A 238 -5.65 -22.57 17.25
C GLU A 238 -5.54 -22.87 15.75
N PHE A 239 -6.28 -22.13 14.90
CA PHE A 239 -6.34 -22.43 13.47
C PHE A 239 -5.25 -21.73 12.64
N PHE A 240 -4.94 -20.46 12.94
CA PHE A 240 -4.08 -19.63 12.10
C PHE A 240 -2.60 -19.66 12.50
N LYS A 241 -2.22 -20.47 13.50
CA LYS A 241 -0.82 -20.69 13.89
C LYS A 241 -0.31 -22.05 13.45
N GLY A 242 1.02 -22.15 13.33
CA GLY A 242 1.74 -23.38 12.96
C GLY A 242 1.95 -23.53 11.46
N GLN A 243 0.99 -23.15 10.62
CA GLN A 243 1.13 -23.13 9.16
C GLN A 243 0.65 -21.80 8.56
N PRO A 244 1.23 -21.34 7.43
CA PRO A 244 0.70 -20.18 6.74
C PRO A 244 -0.72 -20.45 6.26
N THR A 245 -1.57 -19.43 6.30
CA THR A 245 -2.98 -19.54 5.90
C THR A 245 -3.31 -18.46 4.89
N ILE A 246 -3.88 -18.85 3.75
CA ILE A 246 -4.51 -17.92 2.82
C ILE A 246 -5.93 -17.63 3.32
N VAL A 247 -6.23 -16.38 3.62
CA VAL A 247 -7.51 -15.95 4.19
C VAL A 247 -8.23 -15.04 3.20
N VAL A 248 -9.48 -15.33 2.89
CA VAL A 248 -10.36 -14.45 2.12
C VAL A 248 -11.59 -14.08 2.94
N PHE A 249 -12.24 -12.97 2.60
CA PHE A 249 -13.48 -12.54 3.24
C PHE A 249 -14.66 -12.54 2.27
N PHE A 250 -15.85 -12.84 2.78
CA PHE A 250 -17.07 -12.95 1.98
C PHE A 250 -18.32 -12.71 2.84
N TYR A 251 -19.51 -12.74 2.24
CA TYR A 251 -20.77 -12.97 2.96
C TYR A 251 -21.80 -13.52 1.96
N THR A 252 -22.78 -14.29 2.43
CA THR A 252 -23.65 -15.03 1.50
C THR A 252 -24.69 -14.18 0.79
N ARG A 253 -25.03 -13.01 1.34
CA ARG A 253 -26.03 -12.06 0.80
C ARG A 253 -25.48 -11.08 -0.24
N CYS A 254 -24.20 -11.15 -0.58
CA CYS A 254 -23.61 -10.31 -1.61
C CYS A 254 -24.31 -10.52 -2.96
N ASP A 255 -24.87 -9.45 -3.52
CA ASP A 255 -25.60 -9.44 -4.79
C ASP A 255 -24.68 -9.27 -6.01
N ASN A 256 -23.45 -8.77 -5.81
CA ASN A 256 -22.46 -8.62 -6.86
C ASN A 256 -21.73 -9.96 -7.10
N PRO A 257 -22.00 -10.66 -8.23
CA PRO A 257 -21.39 -11.97 -8.50
C PRO A 257 -19.87 -11.88 -8.73
N LEU A 258 -19.35 -10.69 -9.04
CA LEU A 258 -17.93 -10.43 -9.27
C LEU A 258 -17.15 -10.16 -7.98
N LYS A 259 -17.83 -10.07 -6.83
CA LYS A 259 -17.20 -9.91 -5.51
C LYS A 259 -17.20 -11.22 -4.75
N CYS A 260 -17.99 -11.37 -3.68
CA CYS A 260 -17.93 -12.54 -2.78
C CYS A 260 -18.06 -13.89 -3.50
N SER A 261 -18.94 -13.97 -4.49
CA SER A 261 -19.15 -15.21 -5.22
C SER A 261 -17.92 -15.63 -6.02
N LEU A 262 -17.30 -14.67 -6.71
CA LEU A 262 -16.06 -14.90 -7.44
C LEU A 262 -14.88 -15.13 -6.47
N THR A 263 -14.79 -14.39 -5.36
CA THR A 263 -13.79 -14.62 -4.29
C THR A 263 -13.75 -16.08 -3.84
N ILE A 264 -14.91 -16.67 -3.52
CA ILE A 264 -14.98 -18.07 -3.08
C ILE A 264 -14.69 -19.05 -4.24
N THR A 265 -15.07 -18.72 -5.47
CA THR A 265 -14.69 -19.50 -6.65
C THR A 265 -13.17 -19.47 -6.88
N LYS A 266 -12.53 -18.32 -6.71
CA LYS A 266 -11.07 -18.17 -6.81
C LYS A 266 -10.37 -18.90 -5.67
N LEU A 267 -10.93 -18.90 -4.46
CA LEU A 267 -10.41 -19.70 -3.35
C LEU A 267 -10.39 -21.19 -3.70
N ALA A 268 -11.46 -21.72 -4.30
CA ALA A 268 -11.48 -23.11 -4.77
C ALA A 268 -10.39 -23.39 -5.81
N ARG A 269 -10.17 -22.47 -6.77
CA ARG A 269 -9.07 -22.58 -7.75
C ARG A 269 -7.70 -22.53 -7.08
N THR A 270 -7.52 -21.69 -6.06
CA THR A 270 -6.31 -21.65 -5.24
C THR A 270 -6.07 -22.98 -4.52
N GLN A 271 -7.10 -23.64 -4.00
CA GLN A 271 -6.97 -24.99 -3.40
C GLN A 271 -6.48 -26.02 -4.43
N GLU A 272 -7.04 -26.02 -5.63
CA GLU A 272 -6.57 -26.90 -6.72
C GLU A 272 -5.13 -26.58 -7.14
N LEU A 273 -4.74 -25.31 -7.18
CA LEU A 273 -3.38 -24.91 -7.50
C LEU A 273 -2.38 -25.34 -6.40
N LEU A 274 -2.75 -25.20 -5.12
CA LEU A 274 -1.95 -25.70 -4.00
C LEU A 274 -1.76 -27.22 -4.10
N LYS A 275 -2.83 -27.96 -4.43
CA LYS A 275 -2.80 -29.41 -4.63
C LYS A 275 -1.90 -29.80 -5.81
N ALA A 276 -2.04 -29.14 -6.95
CA ALA A 276 -1.22 -29.38 -8.14
C ALA A 276 0.27 -29.14 -7.89
N ARG A 277 0.61 -28.23 -6.97
CA ARG A 277 1.98 -27.93 -6.56
C ARG A 277 2.48 -28.74 -5.36
N GLY A 278 1.69 -29.66 -4.82
CA GLY A 278 2.05 -30.44 -3.63
C GLY A 278 2.14 -29.62 -2.33
N LEU A 279 1.47 -28.47 -2.27
CA LEU A 279 1.49 -27.54 -1.13
C LEU A 279 0.25 -27.64 -0.25
N ILE A 280 -0.74 -28.45 -0.63
CA ILE A 280 -2.02 -28.55 0.10
C ILE A 280 -1.83 -28.97 1.56
N ASP A 281 -0.78 -29.74 1.88
CA ASP A 281 -0.45 -30.16 3.23
C ASP A 281 0.40 -29.17 4.05
N HIS A 282 0.77 -28.04 3.44
CA HIS A 282 1.70 -27.06 4.01
C HIS A 282 1.12 -25.65 4.15
N ILE A 283 0.00 -25.37 3.48
CA ILE A 283 -0.65 -24.06 3.48
C ILE A 283 -2.15 -24.29 3.74
N ASN A 284 -2.65 -23.71 4.82
CA ASN A 284 -4.07 -23.72 5.15
C ASN A 284 -4.83 -22.71 4.27
N THR A 285 -6.14 -22.91 4.13
CA THR A 285 -7.03 -21.93 3.48
C THR A 285 -8.22 -21.60 4.36
N ALA A 286 -8.65 -20.35 4.36
CA ALA A 286 -9.79 -19.90 5.14
C ALA A 286 -10.68 -18.92 4.38
N ALA A 287 -11.99 -19.00 4.61
CA ALA A 287 -12.94 -17.98 4.22
C ALA A 287 -13.71 -17.49 5.45
N ILE A 288 -13.66 -16.19 5.75
CA ILE A 288 -14.32 -15.61 6.93
C ILE A 288 -15.49 -14.74 6.47
N THR A 289 -16.67 -14.92 7.06
CA THR A 289 -17.82 -14.07 6.72
C THR A 289 -17.76 -12.69 7.40
N TYR A 290 -18.17 -11.63 6.68
CA TYR A 290 -18.43 -10.30 7.24
C TYR A 290 -19.75 -10.23 8.02
N ASP A 291 -20.64 -11.21 7.83
CA ASP A 291 -22.03 -11.18 8.28
C ASP A 291 -22.37 -12.43 9.13
N PRO A 292 -21.68 -12.60 10.27
CA PRO A 292 -21.74 -13.84 11.04
C PRO A 292 -23.12 -14.13 11.63
N GLU A 293 -24.00 -13.12 11.80
CA GLU A 293 -25.36 -13.33 12.31
C GLU A 293 -26.25 -14.04 11.29
N PHE A 294 -26.15 -13.67 10.01
CA PHE A 294 -26.94 -14.28 8.94
C PHE A 294 -26.29 -15.57 8.41
N ASP A 295 -24.97 -15.59 8.29
CA ASP A 295 -24.21 -16.66 7.67
C ASP A 295 -23.93 -17.81 8.65
N THR A 296 -24.96 -18.63 8.90
CA THR A 296 -24.84 -19.85 9.73
C THR A 296 -23.87 -20.88 9.12
N ALA A 297 -23.40 -21.83 9.93
CA ALA A 297 -22.52 -22.92 9.50
C ALA A 297 -23.03 -23.65 8.23
N GLU A 298 -24.33 -23.95 8.16
CA GLU A 298 -24.94 -24.62 7.00
C GLU A 298 -24.95 -23.73 5.76
N ARG A 299 -25.23 -22.43 5.94
CA ARG A 299 -25.25 -21.47 4.83
C ARG A 299 -23.87 -21.29 4.24
N ILE A 300 -22.84 -21.10 5.07
CA ILE A 300 -21.47 -20.95 4.58
C ILE A 300 -20.97 -22.24 3.93
N GLN A 301 -21.30 -23.41 4.49
CA GLN A 301 -20.95 -24.71 3.89
C GLN A 301 -21.60 -24.87 2.51
N GLY A 302 -22.90 -24.59 2.40
CA GLY A 302 -23.63 -24.64 1.13
C GLY A 302 -23.08 -23.65 0.10
N TYR A 303 -22.78 -22.42 0.55
CA TYR A 303 -22.23 -21.37 -0.30
C TYR A 303 -20.86 -21.74 -0.89
N GLY A 304 -19.97 -22.32 -0.08
CA GLY A 304 -18.67 -22.82 -0.51
C GLY A 304 -18.78 -24.03 -1.44
N ARG A 305 -19.60 -25.02 -1.09
CA ARG A 305 -19.80 -26.23 -1.90
C ARG A 305 -20.29 -25.89 -3.31
N ASN A 306 -21.25 -24.98 -3.43
CA ASN A 306 -21.79 -24.53 -4.71
C ASN A 306 -20.77 -23.79 -5.60
N ARG A 307 -19.62 -23.40 -5.04
CA ARG A 307 -18.53 -22.70 -5.73
C ARG A 307 -17.26 -23.54 -5.87
N GLY A 308 -17.36 -24.82 -5.54
CA GLY A 308 -16.27 -25.79 -5.73
C GLY A 308 -15.24 -25.80 -4.61
N VAL A 309 -15.50 -25.19 -3.46
CA VAL A 309 -14.59 -25.25 -2.31
C VAL A 309 -14.42 -26.70 -1.85
N SER A 310 -13.18 -27.13 -1.68
CA SER A 310 -12.82 -28.39 -1.04
C SER A 310 -12.83 -28.21 0.49
N PHE A 311 -13.60 -29.04 1.18
CA PHE A 311 -13.67 -29.07 2.65
C PHE A 311 -12.75 -30.14 3.22
N ASP A 312 -11.45 -30.02 2.94
CA ASP A 312 -10.42 -30.87 3.53
C ASP A 312 -10.04 -30.43 4.95
N LEU A 313 -9.14 -31.18 5.60
CA LEU A 313 -8.71 -30.91 6.97
C LEU A 313 -8.03 -29.54 7.16
N ARG A 314 -7.49 -28.94 6.09
CA ARG A 314 -6.72 -27.69 6.11
C ARG A 314 -7.50 -26.49 5.58
N HIS A 315 -8.78 -26.70 5.27
CA HIS A 315 -9.70 -25.65 4.91
C HIS A 315 -10.71 -25.37 6.03
N ARG A 316 -11.03 -24.10 6.25
CA ARG A 316 -12.17 -23.69 7.07
C ARG A 316 -12.93 -22.52 6.45
N MET A 317 -14.26 -22.65 6.34
CA MET A 317 -15.14 -21.49 6.29
C MET A 317 -15.61 -21.18 7.71
N LEU A 318 -15.56 -19.91 8.10
CA LEU A 318 -15.66 -19.46 9.49
C LEU A 318 -16.64 -18.30 9.62
N ARG A 319 -17.46 -18.35 10.69
CA ARG A 319 -18.20 -17.19 11.22
C ARG A 319 -17.69 -16.86 12.61
N ALA A 320 -17.43 -15.58 12.86
CA ALA A 320 -17.01 -15.12 14.19
C ALA A 320 -18.23 -15.12 15.12
N ILE A 321 -18.15 -15.83 16.25
CA ILE A 321 -19.21 -15.87 17.26
C ILE A 321 -19.05 -14.71 18.25
N ASP A 322 -17.81 -14.29 18.48
CA ASP A 322 -17.45 -13.07 19.18
C ASP A 322 -16.33 -12.35 18.41
N GLY A 323 -15.94 -11.14 18.86
CA GLY A 323 -14.69 -10.52 18.40
C GLY A 323 -14.64 -10.08 16.93
N ILE A 324 -15.77 -9.93 16.23
CA ILE A 324 -15.79 -9.47 14.83
C ILE A 324 -15.15 -8.07 14.66
N GLU A 325 -15.36 -7.15 15.61
CA GLU A 325 -14.78 -5.80 15.55
C GLU A 325 -13.24 -5.78 15.70
N PRO A 326 -12.65 -6.44 16.71
CA PRO A 326 -11.20 -6.68 16.75
C PRO A 326 -10.65 -7.33 15.47
N LEU A 327 -11.38 -8.29 14.90
CA LEU A 327 -10.99 -8.95 13.66
C LEU A 327 -10.98 -7.97 12.47
N ARG A 328 -12.03 -7.17 12.30
CA ARG A 328 -12.13 -6.12 11.28
C ARG A 328 -10.97 -5.15 11.38
N LYS A 329 -10.66 -4.67 12.59
CA LYS A 329 -9.54 -3.76 12.85
C LYS A 329 -8.19 -4.41 12.58
N HIS A 330 -8.01 -5.67 13.00
CA HIS A 330 -6.75 -6.39 12.81
C HIS A 330 -6.42 -6.57 11.34
N PHE A 331 -7.40 -6.96 10.52
CA PHE A 331 -7.23 -7.12 9.08
C PHE A 331 -7.31 -5.80 8.30
N LYS A 332 -7.86 -4.73 8.91
CA LYS A 332 -8.20 -3.44 8.26
C LYS A 332 -9.17 -3.65 7.10
N LEU A 333 -10.25 -4.39 7.38
CA LEU A 333 -11.25 -4.73 6.38
C LEU A 333 -11.96 -3.48 5.89
N GLY A 334 -11.99 -3.25 4.57
CA GLY A 334 -12.72 -2.15 3.95
C GLY A 334 -14.16 -2.57 3.70
N VAL A 335 -14.94 -2.59 4.77
CA VAL A 335 -16.36 -2.94 4.79
C VAL A 335 -17.13 -1.95 5.66
N ASN A 336 -18.26 -1.47 5.15
CA ASN A 336 -19.19 -0.64 5.89
C ASN A 336 -20.54 -1.34 6.05
N PHE A 337 -21.30 -0.86 7.03
CA PHE A 337 -22.55 -1.46 7.45
C PHE A 337 -23.63 -0.38 7.58
N ILE A 338 -24.88 -0.82 7.42
CA ILE A 338 -26.06 -0.11 7.91
C ILE A 338 -26.65 -1.05 8.95
N GLU A 339 -26.70 -0.62 10.20
CA GLU A 339 -26.95 -1.53 11.32
C GLU A 339 -26.00 -2.74 11.27
N SER A 340 -26.51 -3.98 11.18
CA SER A 340 -25.72 -5.19 10.97
C SER A 340 -25.61 -5.65 9.51
N LEU A 341 -26.22 -4.93 8.56
CA LEU A 341 -26.21 -5.29 7.14
C LEU A 341 -24.97 -4.73 6.45
N VAL A 342 -24.21 -5.62 5.79
CA VAL A 342 -23.11 -5.22 4.90
C VAL A 342 -23.66 -4.35 3.77
N ASN A 343 -23.16 -3.12 3.67
CA ASN A 343 -23.60 -2.15 2.67
C ASN A 343 -22.67 -2.12 1.45
N ARG A 344 -21.37 -2.01 1.69
CA ARG A 344 -20.30 -2.07 0.70
C ARG A 344 -19.09 -2.77 1.33
N HIS A 345 -18.39 -3.53 0.51
CA HIS A 345 -17.12 -4.13 0.88
C HIS A 345 -16.15 -4.14 -0.32
N ARG A 346 -14.85 -4.16 -0.05
CA ARG A 346 -13.81 -4.44 -1.05
C ARG A 346 -13.59 -5.95 -1.24
N VAL A 347 -12.90 -6.28 -2.33
CA VAL A 347 -12.35 -7.62 -2.58
C VAL A 347 -11.03 -7.73 -1.81
N GLU A 348 -10.89 -8.75 -0.95
CA GLU A 348 -9.75 -8.89 -0.05
C GLU A 348 -9.24 -10.33 0.09
N ALA A 349 -7.91 -10.49 0.03
CA ALA A 349 -7.21 -11.70 0.39
C ALA A 349 -5.95 -11.38 1.20
N TYR A 350 -5.62 -12.25 2.15
CA TYR A 350 -4.52 -12.10 3.08
C TYR A 350 -3.70 -13.38 3.14
N ILE A 351 -2.41 -13.24 3.43
CA ILE A 351 -1.58 -14.36 3.84
C ILE A 351 -1.18 -14.13 5.29
N VAL A 352 -1.68 -15.01 6.16
CA VAL A 352 -1.30 -15.09 7.56
C VAL A 352 -0.14 -16.07 7.68
N ASP A 353 0.93 -15.69 8.37
CA ASP A 353 2.10 -16.52 8.56
C ASP A 353 1.93 -17.55 9.70
N GLN A 354 2.91 -18.43 9.91
CA GLN A 354 2.85 -19.49 10.94
C GLN A 354 2.71 -18.95 12.38
N ARG A 355 2.92 -17.65 12.60
CA ARG A 355 2.79 -17.01 13.91
C ARG A 355 1.43 -16.34 14.09
N GLY A 356 0.53 -16.46 13.11
CA GLY A 356 -0.76 -15.77 13.09
C GLY A 356 -0.67 -14.32 12.58
N GLN A 357 0.46 -13.89 12.03
CA GLN A 357 0.65 -12.48 11.62
C GLN A 357 0.31 -12.25 10.16
N VAL A 358 -0.34 -11.14 9.82
CA VAL A 358 -0.59 -10.76 8.42
C VAL A 358 0.73 -10.39 7.75
N ALA A 359 1.16 -11.21 6.79
CA ALA A 359 2.43 -11.11 6.08
C ALA A 359 2.29 -10.55 4.66
N ALA A 360 1.14 -10.77 4.00
CA ALA A 360 0.81 -10.16 2.72
C ALA A 360 -0.68 -9.83 2.61
N VAL A 361 -1.00 -8.85 1.76
CA VAL A 361 -2.32 -8.23 1.64
C VAL A 361 -2.60 -7.93 0.17
N PHE A 362 -3.77 -8.36 -0.32
CA PHE A 362 -4.31 -8.11 -1.65
C PHE A 362 -5.70 -7.49 -1.49
N GLU A 363 -5.89 -6.27 -1.98
CA GLU A 363 -7.10 -5.48 -1.69
C GLU A 363 -7.65 -4.80 -2.95
N ARG A 364 -8.96 -4.56 -2.93
CA ARG A 364 -9.76 -3.76 -3.89
C ARG A 364 -10.01 -4.43 -5.24
N ILE A 365 -8.99 -4.96 -5.91
CA ILE A 365 -9.13 -5.65 -7.21
C ILE A 365 -9.00 -7.16 -7.07
N HIS A 366 -9.44 -7.91 -8.08
CA HIS A 366 -9.20 -9.35 -8.16
C HIS A 366 -7.71 -9.66 -8.08
N TRP A 367 -7.33 -10.50 -7.11
CA TRP A 367 -6.00 -11.08 -7.05
C TRP A 367 -5.82 -12.17 -8.11
N ASP A 368 -4.56 -12.42 -8.47
CA ASP A 368 -4.17 -13.55 -9.29
C ASP A 368 -3.84 -14.75 -8.39
N GLU A 369 -4.42 -15.92 -8.70
CA GLU A 369 -4.26 -17.14 -7.91
C GLU A 369 -2.80 -17.63 -7.90
N GLU A 370 -2.09 -17.51 -9.03
CA GLU A 370 -0.69 -17.92 -9.16
C GLU A 370 0.22 -17.06 -8.30
N GLU A 371 -0.01 -15.75 -8.32
CA GLU A 371 0.69 -14.76 -7.50
C GLU A 371 0.44 -14.97 -6.00
N LEU A 372 -0.83 -15.20 -5.62
CA LEU A 372 -1.21 -15.48 -4.24
C LEU A 372 -0.51 -16.74 -3.71
N VAL A 373 -0.53 -17.83 -4.47
CA VAL A 373 0.15 -19.08 -4.10
C VAL A 373 1.67 -18.89 -4.08
N ARG A 374 2.24 -18.15 -5.03
CA ARG A 374 3.67 -17.83 -5.05
C ARG A 374 4.09 -17.11 -3.77
N GLN A 375 3.38 -16.06 -3.36
CA GLN A 375 3.71 -15.33 -2.12
C GLN A 375 3.52 -16.19 -0.86
N ALA A 376 2.47 -17.02 -0.81
CA ALA A 376 2.26 -17.93 0.31
C ALA A 376 3.40 -18.96 0.43
N THR A 377 3.91 -19.43 -0.71
CA THR A 377 5.07 -20.33 -0.79
C THR A 377 6.36 -19.64 -0.33
N GLU A 378 6.57 -18.37 -0.68
CA GLU A 378 7.71 -17.60 -0.18
C GLU A 378 7.66 -17.46 1.34
N ILE A 379 6.51 -17.10 1.89
CA ILE A 379 6.31 -16.94 3.34
C ILE A 379 6.53 -18.28 4.07
N LEU A 380 6.09 -19.40 3.49
CA LEU A 380 6.37 -20.74 4.01
C LEU A 380 7.89 -21.00 4.12
N HIS A 381 8.66 -20.66 3.08
CA HIS A 381 10.11 -20.90 3.02
C HIS A 381 10.95 -19.91 3.86
N GLU A 382 10.54 -18.64 3.95
CA GLU A 382 11.17 -17.63 4.82
C GLU A 382 11.23 -18.12 6.28
N GLN A 383 10.21 -18.83 6.73
CA GLN A 383 10.15 -19.32 8.11
C GLN A 383 10.86 -20.65 8.32
N ASN A 384 10.87 -21.53 7.31
CA ASN A 384 11.67 -22.76 7.38
C ASN A 384 13.17 -22.45 7.49
N THR A 385 13.67 -21.45 6.75
CA THR A 385 15.07 -21.02 6.84
C THR A 385 15.40 -20.33 8.17
N ALA A 386 14.46 -19.59 8.76
CA ALA A 386 14.61 -19.02 10.11
C ALA A 386 14.53 -20.09 11.22
N SER A 387 13.73 -21.14 11.04
CA SER A 387 13.56 -22.27 11.96
C SER A 387 14.77 -23.21 11.99
N VAL A 388 15.35 -23.52 10.83
CA VAL A 388 16.57 -24.34 10.70
C VAL A 388 17.80 -23.65 11.33
N ARG A 389 17.76 -22.32 11.51
CA ARG A 389 18.85 -21.55 12.14
C ARG A 389 18.83 -21.54 13.68
N LYS A 390 18.02 -22.38 14.33
CA LYS A 390 18.04 -22.54 15.80
C LYS A 390 19.13 -23.53 16.25
N THR A 391 20.34 -23.02 16.48
CA THR A 391 21.37 -23.60 17.36
C THR A 391 22.02 -22.48 18.18
N PRO A 392 22.59 -22.73 19.37
CA PRO A 392 22.56 -21.81 20.50
C PRO A 392 23.38 -20.55 20.30
N ALA A 393 22.96 -19.50 20.99
CA ALA A 393 23.49 -18.14 21.00
C ALA A 393 25.02 -18.06 20.82
N ARG A 394 25.44 -17.81 19.58
CA ARG A 394 26.76 -17.27 19.27
C ARG A 394 26.56 -15.84 18.81
N LYS A 395 27.08 -14.89 19.60
CA LYS A 395 27.06 -13.44 19.35
C LYS A 395 27.32 -13.16 17.87
N GLN A 396 26.30 -12.67 17.17
CA GLN A 396 26.37 -12.38 15.74
C GLN A 396 27.33 -11.21 15.51
N THR A 397 28.50 -11.53 14.96
CA THR A 397 29.21 -10.66 14.04
C THR A 397 28.35 -10.50 12.78
N ALA A 398 28.05 -9.25 12.43
CA ALA A 398 27.27 -8.89 11.26
C ALA A 398 27.84 -9.49 9.97
N SER A 399 26.96 -9.98 9.11
CA SER A 399 27.26 -10.59 7.81
C SER A 399 27.78 -9.58 6.77
N PRO A 400 28.50 -10.04 5.72
CA PRO A 400 29.54 -9.26 5.03
C PRO A 400 29.08 -8.39 3.85
N LEU A 401 27.77 -8.16 3.65
CA LEU A 401 27.28 -7.35 2.52
C LEU A 401 27.24 -5.84 2.80
N LEU A 402 27.24 -5.44 4.07
CA LEU A 402 27.50 -4.04 4.45
C LEU A 402 28.98 -3.67 4.28
N GLY A 403 29.88 -4.67 4.23
CA GLY A 403 31.32 -4.48 4.16
C GLY A 403 31.80 -3.92 2.82
N THR A 404 31.18 -4.30 1.71
CA THR A 404 31.62 -3.90 0.36
C THR A 404 31.25 -2.45 0.03
N LEU A 405 30.05 -1.98 0.40
CA LEU A 405 29.64 -0.59 0.21
C LEU A 405 30.43 0.37 1.12
N PHE A 406 30.70 -0.03 2.37
CA PHE A 406 31.60 0.73 3.25
C PHE A 406 33.05 0.69 2.79
N SER A 407 33.52 -0.38 2.13
CA SER A 407 34.89 -0.46 1.63
C SER A 407 35.15 0.48 0.46
N ILE A 408 34.16 0.67 -0.43
CA ILE A 408 34.24 1.65 -1.52
C ILE A 408 34.15 3.08 -0.95
N GLY A 409 33.18 3.36 -0.07
CA GLY A 409 33.07 4.66 0.60
C GLY A 409 34.33 5.03 1.41
N PHE A 410 34.95 4.05 2.07
CA PHE A 410 36.18 4.20 2.86
C PHE A 410 37.47 4.19 2.02
N ALA A 411 37.41 3.77 0.74
CA ALA A 411 38.50 3.90 -0.21
C ALA A 411 38.58 5.32 -0.79
N PHE A 412 37.43 6.00 -0.92
CA PHE A 412 37.35 7.40 -1.34
C PHE A 412 37.34 8.39 -0.17
N PHE A 413 37.23 7.93 1.07
CA PHE A 413 37.32 8.80 2.25
C PHE A 413 38.80 9.04 2.63
N PRO A 414 39.30 10.29 2.59
CA PRO A 414 40.69 10.57 2.91
C PRO A 414 40.98 10.27 4.38
N LYS A 415 41.79 9.25 4.63
CA LYS A 415 42.26 8.85 5.98
C LYS A 415 43.41 9.71 6.51
N CYS A 416 43.81 10.74 5.76
CA CYS A 416 44.95 11.59 6.06
C CYS A 416 44.49 13.03 6.39
N PRO A 417 44.97 13.65 7.49
CA PRO A 417 44.69 15.05 7.83
C PRO A 417 45.09 16.05 6.72
N ILE A 418 46.12 15.73 5.93
CA ILE A 418 46.59 16.57 4.81
C ILE A 418 45.60 16.52 3.63
N CYS A 419 44.96 15.37 3.39
CA CYS A 419 43.94 15.26 2.36
C CYS A 419 42.64 15.97 2.79
N TRP A 420 42.34 16.02 4.09
CA TRP A 420 41.29 16.88 4.63
C TRP A 420 41.60 18.36 4.43
N ALA A 421 42.86 18.78 4.63
CA ALA A 421 43.29 20.13 4.34
C ALA A 421 43.18 20.46 2.83
N ALA A 422 43.56 19.54 1.95
CA ALA A 422 43.39 19.71 0.50
C ALA A 422 41.90 19.76 0.08
N TYR A 423 41.04 18.95 0.71
CA TYR A 423 39.60 18.96 0.46
C TYR A 423 38.95 20.26 0.96
N LEU A 424 39.30 20.71 2.16
CA LEU A 424 38.84 21.99 2.72
C LEU A 424 39.41 23.20 1.97
N SER A 425 40.62 23.09 1.40
CA SER A 425 41.18 24.10 0.49
C SER A 425 40.49 24.11 -0.87
N LEU A 426 40.11 22.95 -1.41
CA LEU A 426 39.40 22.82 -2.69
C LEU A 426 37.95 23.32 -2.59
N PHE A 427 37.29 23.08 -1.46
CA PHE A 427 35.94 23.58 -1.19
C PHE A 427 35.89 24.99 -0.58
N GLY A 428 37.06 25.57 -0.27
CA GLY A 428 37.27 27.00 -0.03
C GLY A 428 36.44 27.63 1.08
N ILE A 429 37.11 28.33 2.00
CA ILE A 429 36.49 29.25 2.97
C ILE A 429 35.58 30.31 2.30
N ALA A 430 35.71 30.53 0.98
CA ALA A 430 34.83 31.37 0.17
C ALA A 430 33.44 30.76 -0.16
N GLY A 431 33.22 29.45 0.04
CA GLY A 431 31.92 28.79 -0.19
C GLY A 431 31.04 28.67 1.06
N LEU A 432 31.60 28.91 2.26
CA LEU A 432 30.90 28.74 3.55
C LEU A 432 30.14 30.00 4.01
N GLU A 433 30.38 31.15 3.38
CA GLU A 433 29.60 32.38 3.63
C GLU A 433 28.40 32.53 2.68
N GLN A 434 28.34 31.78 1.56
CA GLN A 434 27.26 31.87 0.57
C GLN A 434 26.15 30.83 0.75
N ILE A 435 26.28 29.91 1.70
CA ILE A 435 25.19 29.01 2.04
C ILE A 435 24.30 29.76 3.05
N PRO A 436 23.04 30.11 2.70
CA PRO A 436 22.13 30.68 3.67
C PRO A 436 22.01 29.66 4.81
N TYR A 437 22.51 30.02 6.00
CA TYR A 437 22.56 29.13 7.16
C TYR A 437 21.13 28.71 7.52
N SER A 438 20.68 27.59 6.97
CA SER A 438 19.39 27.02 7.31
C SER A 438 19.42 26.62 8.80
N PRO A 439 18.38 26.97 9.59
CA PRO A 439 18.32 26.69 11.03
C PRO A 439 18.60 25.23 11.40
N TRP A 440 18.27 24.28 10.51
CA TRP A 440 18.47 22.84 10.73
C TRP A 440 19.94 22.42 10.91
N LEU A 441 20.89 23.14 10.30
CA LEU A 441 22.29 22.74 10.25
C LEU A 441 22.96 22.93 11.61
N ARG A 442 22.50 23.93 12.37
CA ARG A 442 22.92 24.14 13.76
C ARG A 442 22.52 22.95 14.63
N THR A 443 21.32 22.41 14.43
CA THR A 443 20.81 21.24 15.15
C THR A 443 21.64 20.01 14.82
N VAL A 444 21.97 19.79 13.54
CA VAL A 444 22.83 18.68 13.11
C VAL A 444 24.21 18.77 13.76
N PHE A 445 24.87 19.94 13.73
CA PHE A 445 26.18 20.10 14.36
C PHE A 445 26.15 19.95 15.89
N ALA A 446 25.07 20.39 16.55
CA ALA A 446 24.88 20.17 17.98
C ALA A 446 24.74 18.67 18.32
N ILE A 447 23.95 17.92 17.54
CA ILE A 447 23.80 16.47 17.71
C ILE A 447 25.14 15.76 17.51
N VAL A 448 25.89 16.10 16.46
CA VAL A 448 27.22 15.51 16.21
C VAL A 448 28.19 15.80 17.35
N MET A 449 28.18 17.02 17.91
CA MET A 449 29.00 17.38 19.07
C MET A 449 28.62 16.57 20.32
N LEU A 450 27.33 16.37 20.58
CA LEU A 450 26.83 15.55 21.69
C LEU A 450 27.23 14.08 21.55
N ILE A 451 27.15 13.52 20.33
CA ILE A 451 27.61 12.17 20.04
C ILE A 451 29.12 12.04 20.31
N ASN A 452 29.92 13.02 19.91
CA ASN A 452 31.37 13.02 20.19
C ASN A 452 31.66 13.05 21.70
N LEU A 453 31.03 13.96 22.44
CA LEU A 453 31.13 14.04 23.91
C LEU A 453 30.75 12.72 24.59
N GLY A 454 29.62 12.12 24.20
CA GLY A 454 29.17 10.83 24.72
C GLY A 454 30.15 9.69 24.40
N SER A 455 30.69 9.65 23.18
CA SER A 455 31.67 8.64 22.76
C SER A 455 32.99 8.74 23.54
N VAL A 456 33.48 9.96 23.77
CA VAL A 456 34.72 10.20 24.53
C VAL A 456 34.49 9.94 26.02
N TRP A 457 33.34 10.29 26.56
CA TRP A 457 32.96 10.02 27.95
C TRP A 457 32.86 8.51 28.24
N LEU A 458 32.17 7.75 27.38
CA LEU A 458 32.07 6.29 27.52
C LEU A 458 33.45 5.63 27.51
N ARG A 459 34.34 6.07 26.61
CA ARG A 459 35.73 5.59 26.56
C ARG A 459 36.51 6.00 27.81
N ALA A 460 36.41 7.25 28.24
CA ALA A 460 37.09 7.75 29.43
C ALA A 460 36.67 7.00 30.71
N ARG A 461 35.38 6.67 30.83
CA ARG A 461 34.82 5.86 31.93
C ARG A 461 35.34 4.42 31.88
N ALA A 462 35.44 3.82 30.69
CA ALA A 462 35.98 2.48 30.52
C ALA A 462 37.50 2.39 30.80
N THR A 463 38.25 3.46 30.53
CA THR A 463 39.72 3.47 30.70
C THR A 463 40.20 4.15 31.99
N GLY A 464 39.31 4.72 32.80
CA GLY A 464 39.64 5.46 34.03
C GLY A 464 40.44 6.75 33.81
N ARG A 465 40.51 7.26 32.58
CA ARG A 465 41.34 8.43 32.21
C ARG A 465 40.48 9.54 31.62
N MET A 466 40.14 10.51 32.45
CA MET A 466 39.19 11.58 32.11
C MET A 466 39.80 12.76 31.34
N LEU A 467 41.13 12.81 31.17
CA LEU A 467 41.82 13.96 30.54
C LEU A 467 41.30 14.28 29.13
N GLY A 468 41.09 13.26 28.29
CA GLY A 468 40.56 13.45 26.94
C GLY A 468 39.14 14.02 26.94
N PHE A 469 38.29 13.59 27.89
CA PHE A 469 36.94 14.10 28.05
C PHE A 469 36.90 15.57 28.52
N TYR A 470 37.78 15.96 29.44
CA TYR A 470 37.89 17.35 29.87
C TYR A 470 38.33 18.28 28.74
N LEU A 471 39.30 17.86 27.91
CA LEU A 471 39.74 18.63 26.75
C LEU A 471 38.64 18.81 25.69
N VAL A 472 37.86 17.75 25.41
CA VAL A 472 36.73 17.84 24.47
C VAL A 472 35.61 18.72 25.04
N SER A 473 35.32 18.61 26.33
CA SER A 473 34.32 19.45 27.00
C SER A 473 34.72 20.93 27.01
N LEU A 474 35.99 21.22 27.30
CA LEU A 474 36.52 22.59 27.28
C LEU A 474 36.48 23.18 25.86
N GLY A 475 36.83 22.39 24.85
CA GLY A 475 36.76 22.81 23.44
C GLY A 475 35.32 23.07 22.97
N ALA A 476 34.38 22.21 23.33
CA ALA A 476 32.96 22.40 23.03
C ALA A 476 32.40 23.67 23.71
N MET A 477 32.79 23.93 24.95
CA MET A 477 32.41 25.15 25.67
C MET A 477 32.97 26.40 24.99
N ALA A 478 34.25 26.39 24.58
CA ALA A 478 34.87 27.51 23.87
C ALA A 478 34.15 27.83 22.54
N ILE A 479 33.71 26.80 21.80
CA ILE A 479 32.93 26.97 20.57
C ILE A 479 31.57 27.60 20.86
N ILE A 480 30.88 27.17 21.92
CA ILE A 480 29.59 27.75 22.31
C ILE A 480 29.75 29.21 22.77
N VAL A 481 30.76 29.50 23.58
CA VAL A 481 31.05 30.84 24.10
C VAL A 481 31.44 31.82 22.99
N SER A 482 32.17 31.36 21.96
CA SER A 482 32.54 32.18 20.81
C SER A 482 31.34 32.75 20.03
N LYS A 483 30.14 32.16 20.19
CA LYS A 483 28.91 32.64 19.53
C LYS A 483 28.22 33.80 20.25
N PHE A 484 28.65 34.17 21.45
CA PHE A 484 28.05 35.28 22.20
C PHE A 484 28.61 36.66 21.81
N ARG A 485 29.77 36.71 21.14
CA ARG A 485 30.40 37.96 20.71
C ARG A 485 31.25 37.75 19.46
N ASP A 486 30.96 38.47 18.37
CA ASP A 486 31.65 38.30 17.07
C ASP A 486 33.17 38.55 17.13
N SER A 487 33.66 39.29 18.14
CA SER A 487 35.09 39.53 18.33
C SER A 487 35.88 38.30 18.82
N TRP A 488 35.22 37.17 19.10
CA TRP A 488 35.83 35.96 19.66
C TRP A 488 35.95 34.81 18.65
N ALA A 489 35.95 35.09 17.34
CA ALA A 489 36.14 34.08 16.30
C ALA A 489 37.42 33.23 16.49
N ALA A 490 38.50 33.83 17.01
CA ALA A 490 39.73 33.12 17.36
C ALA A 490 39.52 32.04 18.44
N LEU A 491 38.57 32.25 19.35
CA LEU A 491 38.23 31.30 20.42
C LEU A 491 37.56 30.04 19.86
N ALA A 492 36.80 30.15 18.77
CA ALA A 492 36.20 29.00 18.09
C ALA A 492 37.27 28.06 17.52
N VAL A 493 38.31 28.63 16.89
CA VAL A 493 39.44 27.87 16.35
C VAL A 493 40.20 27.14 17.45
N VAL A 494 40.46 27.82 18.56
CA VAL A 494 41.08 27.21 19.75
C VAL A 494 40.21 26.09 20.32
N GLY A 495 38.89 26.30 20.37
CA GLY A 495 37.93 25.28 20.81
C GLY A 495 37.96 24.03 19.93
N ILE A 496 38.01 24.19 18.61
CA ILE A 496 38.14 23.08 17.65
C ILE A 496 39.44 22.31 17.90
N LEU A 497 40.58 23.00 18.07
CA LEU A 497 41.87 22.37 18.37
C LEU A 497 41.84 21.54 19.67
N PHE A 498 41.17 22.04 20.71
CA PHE A 498 40.98 21.29 21.95
C PHE A 498 40.09 20.05 21.77
N THR A 499 38.98 20.15 21.01
CA THR A 499 38.13 18.98 20.73
C THR A 499 38.85 17.89 19.94
N LEU A 500 39.69 18.28 18.96
CA LEU A 500 40.49 17.32 18.19
C LEU A 500 41.57 16.68 19.05
N SER A 501 42.31 17.48 19.82
CA SER A 501 43.38 17.00 20.71
C SER A 501 42.85 16.04 21.78
N GLY A 502 41.72 16.37 22.42
CA GLY A 502 41.09 15.51 23.41
C GLY A 502 40.56 14.19 22.82
N SER A 503 40.00 14.23 21.61
CA SER A 503 39.52 13.04 20.89
C SER A 503 40.68 12.13 20.47
N MET A 504 41.78 12.70 19.97
CA MET A 504 43.00 11.94 19.65
C MET A 504 43.58 11.27 20.89
N LEU A 505 43.70 12.00 22.00
CA LEU A 505 44.23 11.47 23.25
C LEU A 505 43.38 10.33 23.81
N SER A 506 42.05 10.45 23.75
CA SER A 506 41.10 9.39 24.12
C SER A 506 41.23 8.15 23.23
N SER A 507 41.48 8.33 21.93
CA SER A 507 41.65 7.21 20.99
C SER A 507 42.97 6.45 21.17
N LEU A 508 44.08 7.16 21.44
CA LEU A 508 45.41 6.58 21.60
C LEU A 508 45.52 5.79 22.91
N THR A 509 44.87 6.26 23.97
CA THR A 509 44.84 5.57 25.26
C THR A 509 44.05 4.26 25.22
N SER A 510 42.96 4.21 24.45
CA SER A 510 42.17 2.98 24.23
C SER A 510 42.96 1.88 23.49
N ARG A 511 43.81 2.26 22.51
CA ARG A 511 44.64 1.31 21.74
C ARG A 511 45.77 0.68 22.57
N ARG A 512 46.31 1.39 23.58
CA ARG A 512 47.40 0.88 24.42
C ARG A 512 46.94 -0.22 25.38
N ILE A 513 45.75 -0.08 25.97
CA ILE A 513 45.16 -1.09 26.89
C ILE A 513 44.74 -2.35 26.12
N SER A 514 44.20 -2.21 24.91
CA SER A 514 43.86 -3.37 24.07
C SER A 514 45.09 -4.20 23.69
N ARG A 515 46.28 -3.58 23.59
CA ARG A 515 47.55 -4.30 23.38
C ARG A 515 48.08 -4.96 24.65
N GLU A 516 47.98 -4.30 25.81
CA GLU A 516 48.44 -4.87 27.09
C GLU A 516 47.58 -6.05 27.58
N MET A 517 46.28 -6.08 27.24
CA MET A 517 45.39 -7.23 27.51
C MET A 517 45.57 -8.41 26.55
N MET A 518 46.29 -8.24 25.44
CA MET A 518 46.64 -9.34 24.51
C MET A 518 48.01 -9.96 24.80
N THR A 519 48.80 -9.36 25.69
CA THR A 519 50.14 -9.83 26.10
C THR A 519 50.21 -10.35 27.53
N LYS A 520 49.06 -10.61 28.16
CA LYS A 520 48.90 -11.45 29.35
C LYS A 520 47.95 -12.57 28.99
#